data_AF-A0AAV3U722-F1
#
_entry.id   AF-A0AAV3U722-F1
#
_cell.length_a   1.000
_cell.length_b   1.000
_cell.length_c   1.000
_cell.angle_alpha   90.00
_cell.angle_beta   90.00
_cell.angle_gamma   90.00
#
_symmetry.space_group_name_H-M   'P 1'
#
loop_
_entity.id
_entity.type
_entity.pdbx_description
1 polymer ?
#
loop_
_entity_poly.entity_id
_entity_poly.type
_entity_poly.pdbx_seq_one_letter_code
_entity_poly.pdbx_strand_id
1 'polypeptide(L)'
;MAETVEASKADDVNLGKKDLGEMFELISSFNAIKTSMLVDRERGRPLELDTIAGAVLRRCERLGIKAPYTEAVHTLLMHSGD
;
A
#
# COMPACT_ATOMS: atom_id res chain seq x y z
N MET A 1 4.88 -3.68 -1.05
CA MET A 1 5.22 -3.55 -2.50
C MET A 1 5.12 -4.85 -3.26
N ALA A 2 5.75 -5.96 -2.82
CA ALA A 2 5.58 -7.26 -3.51
C ALA A 2 4.10 -7.68 -3.64
N GLU A 3 3.31 -7.51 -2.58
CA GLU A 3 1.86 -7.78 -2.60
C GLU A 3 1.10 -6.88 -3.59
N THR A 4 1.56 -5.63 -3.81
CA THR A 4 0.99 -4.72 -4.82
C THR A 4 1.28 -5.22 -6.24
N VAL A 5 2.47 -5.77 -6.48
CA VAL A 5 2.81 -6.41 -7.77
C VAL A 5 1.94 -7.65 -8.00
N GLU A 6 1.73 -8.47 -6.98
CA GLU A 6 0.81 -9.61 -7.11
C GLU A 6 -0.64 -9.17 -7.35
N ALA A 7 -1.09 -8.11 -6.66
CA ALA A 7 -2.41 -7.52 -6.83
C ALA A 7 -2.65 -6.95 -8.24
N SER A 8 -1.62 -6.45 -8.93
CA SER A 8 -1.76 -5.83 -10.24
C SER A 8 -2.28 -6.79 -11.31
N LYS A 9 -2.00 -8.10 -11.16
CA LYS A 9 -2.48 -9.17 -12.04
C LYS A 9 -4.00 -9.26 -12.06
N ALA A 10 -4.66 -8.80 -10.99
CA ALA A 10 -6.12 -8.79 -10.91
C ALA A 10 -6.73 -7.82 -11.95
N ASP A 11 -5.97 -6.80 -12.36
CA ASP A 11 -6.38 -5.76 -13.30
C ASP A 11 -5.65 -5.89 -14.66
N ASP A 12 -5.03 -7.04 -14.94
CA ASP A 12 -4.24 -7.30 -16.16
C ASP A 12 -3.09 -6.29 -16.39
N VAL A 13 -2.53 -5.76 -15.29
CA VAL A 13 -1.40 -4.82 -15.33
C VAL A 13 -0.08 -5.57 -15.15
N ASN A 14 0.84 -5.34 -16.09
CA ASN A 14 2.15 -6.00 -16.14
C ASN A 14 3.20 -5.35 -15.21
N LEU A 15 2.93 -5.28 -13.90
CA LEU A 15 3.98 -4.98 -12.92
C LEU A 15 4.84 -6.23 -12.68
N GLY A 16 6.15 -6.05 -12.67
CA GLY A 16 7.12 -7.11 -12.44
C GLY A 16 8.12 -6.77 -11.34
N LYS A 17 9.11 -7.66 -11.17
CA LYS A 17 10.20 -7.47 -10.19
C LYS A 17 11.02 -6.21 -10.46
N LYS A 18 11.12 -5.80 -11.73
CA LYS A 18 11.83 -4.58 -12.13
C LYS A 18 11.13 -3.34 -11.56
N ASP A 19 9.82 -3.21 -11.76
CA ASP A 19 9.03 -2.08 -11.24
C ASP A 19 9.09 -2.00 -9.70
N LEU A 20 9.07 -3.16 -9.04
CA LEU A 20 9.27 -3.24 -7.60
C LEU A 20 10.63 -2.67 -7.18
N GLY A 21 11.70 -3.11 -7.85
CA GLY A 21 13.06 -2.65 -7.58
C GLY A 21 13.22 -1.15 -7.81
N GLU A 22 12.77 -0.66 -8.97
CA GLU A 22 12.84 0.76 -9.32
C GLU A 22 12.05 1.63 -8.33
N MET A 23 10.87 1.17 -7.91
CA MET A 23 10.06 1.91 -6.94
C MET A 23 10.69 1.90 -5.54
N PHE A 24 11.30 0.77 -5.13
CA PHE A 24 12.03 0.69 -3.86
C PHE A 24 13.25 1.61 -3.86
N GLU A 25 14.03 1.62 -4.94
CA GLU A 25 15.18 2.52 -5.11
C GLU A 25 14.75 3.98 -5.09
N LEU A 26 13.68 4.34 -5.82
CA LEU A 26 13.13 5.68 -5.83
C LEU A 26 12.75 6.15 -4.42
N ILE A 27 11.96 5.37 -3.69
CA ILE A 27 11.52 5.73 -2.33
C ILE A 27 12.70 5.81 -1.36
N SER A 28 13.67 4.89 -1.48
CA SER A 28 14.85 4.87 -0.61
C SER A 28 15.79 6.05 -0.85
N SER A 29 15.70 6.69 -2.02
CA SER A 29 16.52 7.85 -2.39
C SER A 29 15.96 9.19 -1.91
N PHE A 30 14.72 9.24 -1.43
CA PHE A 30 14.12 10.48 -0.99
C PHE A 30 14.80 11.01 0.28
N ASN A 31 15.01 12.33 0.32
CA ASN A 31 15.27 13.03 1.57
C ASN A 31 14.07 12.85 2.51
N ALA A 32 14.27 13.11 3.80
CA ALA A 32 13.18 13.04 4.78
C ALA A 32 12.01 13.94 4.36
N ILE A 33 10.94 13.32 3.88
CA ILE A 33 9.68 13.97 3.48
C ILE A 33 8.51 13.32 4.22
N LYS A 34 7.47 14.10 4.52
CA LYS A 34 6.21 13.56 5.05
C LYS A 34 5.31 13.15 3.89
N THR A 35 4.72 11.95 3.99
CA THR A 35 3.69 11.48 3.05
C THR A 35 2.36 12.19 3.32
N SER A 36 1.46 12.23 2.34
CA SER A 36 0.11 12.82 2.49
C SER A 36 -0.64 12.19 3.67
N MET A 37 -0.70 10.85 3.72
CA MET A 37 -1.35 10.11 4.82
C MET A 37 -0.76 10.42 6.19
N LEU A 38 0.56 10.67 6.30
CA LEU A 38 1.17 11.08 7.57
C LEU A 38 0.70 12.48 7.97
N VAL A 39 0.66 13.42 7.01
CA VAL A 39 0.16 14.78 7.26
C VAL A 39 -1.33 14.77 7.61
N ASP A 40 -2.14 13.94 6.97
CA ASP A 40 -3.56 13.79 7.27
C ASP A 40 -3.76 13.20 8.67
N ARG A 41 -2.96 12.20 9.05
CA ARG A 41 -2.97 11.64 10.41
C ARG A 41 -2.67 12.71 11.46
N GLU A 42 -1.59 13.48 11.28
CA GLU A 42 -1.20 14.56 12.19
C GLU A 42 -2.25 15.67 12.29
N ARG A 43 -3.06 15.86 11.23
CA ARG A 43 -4.14 16.86 11.18
C ARG A 43 -5.50 16.31 11.59
N GLY A 44 -5.60 15.06 12.05
CA GLY A 44 -6.86 14.42 12.42
C GLY A 44 -7.84 14.27 11.26
N ARG A 45 -7.33 14.18 10.02
CA ARG A 45 -8.15 13.99 8.82
C ARG A 45 -8.34 12.50 8.53
N PRO A 46 -9.43 12.12 7.84
CA PRO A 46 -9.62 10.76 7.37
C PRO A 46 -8.45 10.31 6.49
N LEU A 47 -7.98 9.08 6.70
CA LEU A 47 -6.91 8.48 5.91
C LEU A 47 -7.46 7.79 4.66
N GLU A 48 -6.67 7.77 3.60
CA GLU A 48 -6.94 7.09 2.32
C GLU A 48 -6.72 5.56 2.42
N LEU A 49 -7.13 4.93 3.52
CA LEU A 49 -6.85 3.51 3.78
C LEU A 49 -7.54 2.58 2.79
N ASP A 50 -8.82 2.83 2.50
CA ASP A 50 -9.60 1.99 1.60
C ASP A 50 -9.09 2.06 0.14
N THR A 51 -8.67 3.26 -0.30
CA THR A 51 -8.22 3.50 -1.66
C THR A 51 -6.79 3.07 -1.91
N ILE A 52 -5.94 3.02 -0.88
CA ILE A 52 -4.54 2.61 -0.99
C ILE A 52 -4.36 1.15 -0.58
N ALA A 53 -4.50 0.83 0.70
CA ALA A 53 -4.28 -0.53 1.21
C ALA A 53 -5.48 -1.44 0.93
N GLY A 54 -6.71 -0.95 1.13
CA GLY A 54 -7.94 -1.69 0.82
C GLY A 54 -8.03 -2.09 -0.66
N ALA A 55 -7.54 -1.24 -1.55
CA ALA A 55 -7.43 -1.54 -2.98
C ALA A 55 -6.55 -2.76 -3.26
N VAL A 56 -5.39 -2.88 -2.61
CA VAL A 56 -4.50 -4.05 -2.74
C VAL A 56 -5.17 -5.28 -2.16
N LEU A 57 -5.76 -5.18 -0.96
CA LEU A 57 -6.42 -6.29 -0.28
C LEU A 57 -7.55 -6.91 -1.12
N ARG A 58 -8.45 -6.09 -1.67
CA ARG A 58 -9.56 -6.57 -2.54
C ARG A 58 -9.06 -7.32 -3.77
N ARG A 59 -7.94 -6.88 -4.35
CA ARG A 59 -7.34 -7.50 -5.54
C ARG A 59 -6.67 -8.82 -5.20
N CYS A 60 -5.92 -8.86 -4.10
CA CYS A 60 -5.35 -10.09 -3.57
C CYS A 60 -6.44 -11.12 -3.23
N GLU A 61 -7.53 -10.69 -2.61
CA GLU A 61 -8.70 -11.53 -2.33
C GLU A 61 -9.30 -12.12 -3.61
N ARG A 62 -9.53 -11.30 -4.65
CA ARG A 62 -10.03 -11.78 -5.96
C ARG A 62 -9.12 -12.83 -6.61
N LEU A 63 -7.81 -12.75 -6.36
CA LEU A 63 -6.83 -13.70 -6.87
C LEU A 63 -6.60 -14.91 -5.96
N GLY A 64 -7.19 -14.94 -4.76
CA GLY A 64 -6.93 -15.98 -3.75
C GLY A 64 -5.51 -15.94 -3.16
N ILE A 65 -4.84 -14.77 -3.21
CA ILE A 65 -3.48 -14.57 -2.71
C ILE A 65 -3.55 -13.84 -1.36
N LYS A 66 -2.67 -14.23 -0.42
CA LYS A 66 -2.55 -13.53 0.87
C LYS A 66 -1.69 -12.28 0.74
N ALA A 67 -2.10 -11.21 1.43
CA ALA A 67 -1.33 -9.97 1.55
C ALA A 67 -1.10 -9.59 3.04
N PRO A 68 -0.39 -10.44 3.81
CA PRO A 68 -0.26 -10.28 5.26
C PRO A 68 0.37 -8.95 5.69
N TYR A 69 1.29 -8.38 4.90
CA TYR A 69 1.93 -7.12 5.27
C TYR A 69 0.98 -5.94 5.07
N THR A 70 0.28 -5.91 3.94
CA THR A 70 -0.74 -4.89 3.66
C THR A 70 -1.88 -5.00 4.66
N GLU A 71 -2.31 -6.22 5.02
CA GLU A 71 -3.35 -6.46 6.02
C GLU A 71 -2.94 -5.95 7.40
N ALA A 72 -1.71 -6.23 7.83
CA ALA A 72 -1.17 -5.75 9.09
C ALA A 72 -1.15 -4.21 9.15
N VAL A 73 -0.60 -3.55 8.12
CA VAL A 73 -0.53 -2.08 8.06
C VAL A 73 -1.92 -1.46 8.01
N HIS A 74 -2.82 -2.00 7.18
CA HIS A 74 -4.20 -1.54 7.09
C HIS A 74 -4.92 -1.62 8.44
N THR A 75 -4.80 -2.75 9.13
CA THR A 75 -5.44 -2.99 10.44
C THR A 75 -4.89 -2.05 11.51
N LEU A 76 -3.56 -1.88 11.56
CA LEU A 76 -2.92 -0.96 12.51
C LEU A 76 -3.35 0.48 12.29
N LEU A 77 -3.41 0.93 11.03
CA LEU A 77 -3.82 2.30 10.72
C LEU A 77 -5.32 2.53 10.96
N MET A 78 -6.17 1.54 10.72
CA MET A 78 -7.60 1.60 11.01
C MET A 78 -7.87 1.85 12.51
N HIS A 79 -7.08 1.24 13.39
CA HIS A 79 -7.20 1.38 14.85
C HIS A 79 -6.22 2.39 15.44
N SER A 80 -5.48 3.13 14.62
CA SER A 80 -4.43 4.03 15.12
C SER A 80 -4.97 5.23 15.90
N GLY A 81 -6.28 5.50 15.83
CA GLY A 81 -6.99 6.61 16.48
C GLY A 81 -7.95 6.24 17.61
N ASP A 82 -7.99 4.98 18.02
CA ASP A 82 -8.59 4.55 19.29
C ASP A 82 -7.60 4.74 20.44
#